data_AF-A0A1C5NLQ6-F1
#
_entry.id   AF-A0A1C5NLQ6-F1
#
_cell.length_a   1.000
_cell.length_b   1.000
_cell.length_c   1.000
_cell.angle_alpha   90.00
_cell.angle_beta   90.00
_cell.angle_gamma   90.00
#
_symmetry.space_group_name_H-M   'P 1'
#
loop_
_entity.id
_entity.type
_entity.pdbx_description
1 polymer ?
#
loop_
_entity_poly.entity_id
_entity_poly.type
_entity_poly.pdbx_seq_one_letter_code
_entity_poly.pdbx_strand_id
1 'polypeptide(L)'
;MRRKIVAITSQYLKEPISQIVSELKLNCDIQVVSYNKFDTISEVYDSYAGDTDGFLISGKIAKAAIESTAHAYNRPIVSFEIDIAGLYRALLNLLISNRDLDMDRIILDFLIPIDGGCTATAFLKELDIDTVPPHINNWTKALTRTSISTIENHVLSELIRMWNNNEMDMVLCQYSNILPELRAHGIPTIYPLPSVSHIRDLANELLSTIELEHMRSNLPVIINVSPRSSTDNTPENIQQIYVCMEDFFKKNLMNCISQKVDNHCSALTTVEMLQHITHNNKVCELNEFLTGKLHFECAVGYGIGANFDNAIRNSVNARKEAVQFGKSFIQNENGDMIGPLGSSDRRVIQNQYVQNLGKIAKQCNLSPVTIKKVLASTHAAGSNKITTHELAERMGSTVRNANRIIQNLENGGVAKLAYTQTTNAKGRPVKVYELYFNF
;
A
#
# COMPACT_ATOMS: atom_id res chain seq x y z
N MET A 1 9.38 -27.96 -2.74
CA MET A 1 10.40 -27.39 -1.82
C MET A 1 9.65 -26.82 -0.63
N ARG A 2 10.09 -27.02 0.62
CA ARG A 2 9.48 -26.35 1.77
C ARG A 2 9.81 -24.86 1.71
N ARG A 3 8.83 -24.02 2.05
CA ARG A 3 9.03 -22.56 2.11
C ARG A 3 10.00 -22.24 3.24
N LYS A 4 10.96 -21.35 2.99
CA LYS A 4 11.92 -20.83 3.97
C LYS A 4 11.40 -19.51 4.53
N ILE A 5 11.19 -19.45 5.83
CA ILE A 5 10.75 -18.26 6.55
C ILE A 5 11.80 -17.88 7.57
N VAL A 6 12.04 -16.58 7.74
CA VAL A 6 12.91 -16.08 8.81
C VAL A 6 12.08 -15.26 9.80
N ALA A 7 12.13 -15.65 11.07
CA ALA A 7 11.56 -14.89 12.17
C ALA A 7 12.65 -13.97 12.77
N ILE A 8 12.50 -12.65 12.63
CA ILE A 8 13.43 -11.66 13.19
C ILE A 8 12.85 -11.15 14.52
N THR A 9 13.58 -11.35 15.60
CA THR A 9 13.17 -10.95 16.96
C THR A 9 14.20 -10.07 17.64
N SER A 10 13.86 -9.43 18.76
CA SER A 10 14.91 -8.90 19.63
C SER A 10 15.78 -10.03 20.18
N GLN A 11 16.97 -9.70 20.67
CA GLN A 11 17.82 -10.66 21.35
C GLN A 11 17.13 -11.33 22.56
N TYR A 12 16.30 -10.59 23.30
CA TYR A 12 15.55 -11.11 24.44
C TYR A 12 14.53 -12.19 24.03
N LEU A 13 13.90 -12.02 22.86
CA LEU A 13 12.81 -12.90 22.42
C LEU A 13 13.27 -14.11 21.62
N LYS A 14 14.57 -14.21 21.29
CA LYS A 14 15.07 -15.27 20.42
C LYS A 14 14.73 -16.68 20.93
N GLU A 15 15.04 -16.98 22.19
CA GLU A 15 14.79 -18.29 22.79
C GLU A 15 13.29 -18.60 22.96
N PRO A 16 12.46 -17.75 23.61
CA PRO A 16 11.04 -18.05 23.78
C PRO A 16 10.30 -18.18 22.45
N ILE A 17 10.66 -17.38 21.43
CA ILE A 17 10.06 -17.51 20.10
C ILE A 17 10.57 -18.78 19.39
N SER A 18 11.83 -19.17 19.55
CA SER A 18 12.34 -20.44 19.01
C SER A 18 11.59 -21.64 19.58
N GLN A 19 11.26 -21.62 20.87
CA GLN A 19 10.42 -22.64 21.48
C GLN A 19 9.02 -22.68 20.85
N ILE A 20 8.34 -21.54 20.74
CA ILE A 20 7.02 -21.48 20.09
C ILE A 20 7.08 -21.98 18.64
N VAL A 21 8.10 -21.57 17.89
CA VAL A 21 8.32 -21.99 16.50
C VAL A 21 8.50 -23.51 16.40
N SER A 22 9.21 -24.13 17.35
CA SER A 22 9.39 -25.61 17.37
C SER A 22 8.08 -26.39 17.54
N GLU A 23 7.04 -25.76 18.10
CA GLU A 23 5.71 -26.33 18.28
C GLU A 23 4.77 -26.05 17.09
N LEU A 24 5.19 -25.20 16.14
CA LEU A 24 4.45 -24.91 14.92
C LEU A 24 4.53 -26.11 13.98
N LYS A 25 3.48 -26.93 13.97
CA LYS A 25 3.28 -28.00 12.98
C LYS A 25 2.87 -27.42 11.62
N LEU A 26 3.79 -26.71 10.95
CA LEU A 26 3.58 -26.06 9.66
C LEU A 26 4.40 -26.73 8.55
N ASN A 27 3.96 -26.56 7.31
CA ASN A 27 4.68 -27.06 6.12
C ASN A 27 5.70 -26.03 5.59
N CYS A 28 6.50 -25.46 6.48
CA CYS A 28 7.57 -24.52 6.18
C CYS A 28 8.71 -24.68 7.18
N ASP A 29 9.89 -24.21 6.81
CA ASP A 29 11.05 -24.17 7.69
C ASP A 29 11.20 -22.73 8.20
N ILE A 30 11.12 -22.53 9.52
CA ILE A 30 11.22 -21.22 10.16
C ILE A 30 12.53 -21.14 10.93
N GLN A 31 13.41 -20.22 10.54
CA GLN A 31 14.65 -19.90 11.27
C GLN A 31 14.44 -18.65 12.13
N VAL A 32 14.80 -18.71 13.40
CA VAL A 32 14.74 -17.55 14.31
C VAL A 32 16.10 -16.87 14.40
N VAL A 33 16.12 -15.56 14.13
CA VAL A 33 17.31 -14.70 14.18
C VAL A 33 17.02 -13.47 15.02
N SER A 34 18.06 -12.79 15.51
CA SER A 34 17.91 -11.65 16.38
C SER A 34 18.51 -10.36 15.83
N TYR A 35 17.94 -9.23 16.23
CA TYR A 35 18.51 -7.90 16.09
C TYR A 35 18.66 -7.24 17.48
N ASN A 36 19.51 -6.21 17.56
CA ASN A 36 19.78 -5.50 18.81
C ASN A 36 19.11 -4.11 18.88
N LYS A 37 19.07 -3.40 17.75
CA LYS A 37 18.49 -2.04 17.64
C LYS A 37 17.74 -1.90 16.32
N PHE A 38 16.71 -1.06 16.30
CA PHE A 38 15.97 -0.77 15.07
C PHE A 38 16.86 -0.21 13.96
N ASP A 39 17.93 0.52 14.27
CA ASP A 39 18.88 1.04 13.26
C ASP A 39 19.59 -0.06 12.48
N THR A 40 19.75 -1.24 13.07
CA THR A 40 20.51 -2.37 12.51
C THR A 40 19.61 -3.45 11.91
N ILE A 41 18.29 -3.36 12.08
CA ILE A 41 17.38 -4.43 11.69
C ILE A 41 17.34 -4.65 10.16
N SER A 42 17.50 -3.58 9.38
CA SER A 42 17.54 -3.65 7.92
C SER A 42 18.74 -4.46 7.42
N GLU A 43 19.90 -4.36 8.08
CA GLU A 43 21.08 -5.16 7.75
C GLU A 43 20.85 -6.66 8.03
N VAL A 44 20.17 -6.96 9.14
CA VAL A 44 19.74 -8.32 9.46
C VAL A 44 18.79 -8.83 8.38
N TYR A 45 17.76 -8.07 8.01
CA TYR A 45 16.83 -8.44 6.93
C TYR A 45 17.57 -8.72 5.61
N ASP A 46 18.44 -7.83 5.17
CA ASP A 46 19.17 -7.94 3.89
C ASP A 46 20.08 -9.18 3.83
N SER A 47 20.61 -9.61 4.97
CA SER A 47 21.45 -10.83 5.04
C SER A 47 20.69 -12.13 4.72
N TYR A 48 19.35 -12.12 4.81
CA TYR A 48 18.50 -13.31 4.55
C TYR A 48 17.56 -13.16 3.35
N ALA A 49 17.27 -11.93 2.90
CA ALA A 49 16.23 -11.67 1.91
C ALA A 49 16.45 -12.34 0.54
N GLY A 50 17.71 -12.64 0.20
CA GLY A 50 18.07 -13.34 -1.05
C GLY A 50 17.62 -14.81 -1.10
N ASP A 51 17.57 -15.52 0.02
CA ASP A 51 17.29 -16.98 0.09
C ASP A 51 16.08 -17.33 0.98
N THR A 52 15.22 -16.35 1.27
CA THR A 52 14.02 -16.51 2.11
C THR A 52 12.77 -16.16 1.32
N ASP A 53 11.67 -16.89 1.55
CA ASP A 53 10.37 -16.63 0.90
C ASP A 53 9.58 -15.51 1.61
N GLY A 54 9.73 -15.34 2.92
CA GLY A 54 9.08 -14.27 3.69
C GLY A 54 9.54 -14.17 5.14
N PHE A 55 9.09 -13.13 5.84
CA PHE A 55 9.55 -12.80 7.19
C PHE A 55 8.42 -12.67 8.20
N LEU A 56 8.66 -13.23 9.38
CA LEU A 56 7.90 -12.94 10.61
C LEU A 56 8.70 -11.95 11.45
N ILE A 57 8.14 -10.80 11.79
CA ILE A 57 8.87 -9.74 12.50
C ILE A 57 8.25 -9.50 13.87
N SER A 58 9.04 -9.57 14.94
CA SER A 58 8.57 -9.31 16.29
C SER A 58 8.27 -7.81 16.49
N GLY A 59 7.00 -7.43 16.39
CA GLY A 59 6.50 -6.08 16.63
C GLY A 59 6.37 -5.20 15.38
N LYS A 60 5.30 -4.39 15.35
CA LYS A 60 5.01 -3.43 14.26
C LYS A 60 6.11 -2.39 14.01
N ILE A 61 6.80 -1.93 15.06
CA ILE A 61 7.86 -0.92 14.93
C ILE A 61 9.11 -1.51 14.26
N ALA A 62 9.46 -2.75 14.59
CA ALA A 62 10.51 -3.50 13.91
C ALA A 62 10.18 -3.66 12.42
N LYS A 63 8.93 -4.01 12.09
CA LYS A 63 8.46 -4.08 10.71
C LYS A 63 8.57 -2.73 10.00
N ALA A 64 8.09 -1.65 10.62
CA ALA A 64 8.16 -0.29 10.06
C ALA A 64 9.62 0.17 9.84
N ALA A 65 10.55 -0.22 10.71
CA ALA A 65 11.97 0.07 10.56
C ALA A 65 12.54 -0.56 9.26
N ILE A 66 12.22 -1.83 8.99
CA ILE A 66 12.58 -2.52 7.74
C ILE A 66 11.93 -1.80 6.55
N GLU A 67 10.61 -1.58 6.58
CA GLU A 67 9.86 -0.98 5.47
C GLU A 67 10.28 0.48 5.16
N SER A 68 10.94 1.16 6.11
CA SER A 68 11.46 2.53 5.93
C SER A 68 12.76 2.62 5.11
N THR A 69 13.37 1.48 4.80
CA THR A 69 14.63 1.39 4.03
C THR A 69 14.42 0.73 2.67
N ALA A 70 15.19 1.16 1.67
CA ALA A 70 15.15 0.52 0.36
C ALA A 70 16.00 -0.76 0.39
N HIS A 71 15.40 -1.88 0.00
CA HIS A 71 16.04 -3.19 -0.03
C HIS A 71 16.27 -3.69 -1.46
N ALA A 72 17.31 -4.50 -1.64
CA ALA A 72 17.56 -5.20 -2.91
C ALA A 72 16.45 -6.21 -3.21
N TYR A 73 15.98 -6.92 -2.18
CA TYR A 73 14.90 -7.90 -2.27
C TYR A 73 13.77 -7.53 -1.31
N ASN A 74 12.58 -7.31 -1.85
CA ASN A 74 11.38 -7.13 -1.05
C ASN A 74 10.68 -8.48 -0.94
N ARG A 75 10.48 -8.95 0.29
CA ARG A 75 9.77 -10.20 0.59
C ARG A 75 8.52 -9.86 1.42
N PRO A 76 7.47 -10.70 1.38
CA PRO A 76 6.34 -10.59 2.29
C PRO A 76 6.77 -10.50 3.76
N ILE A 77 6.20 -9.55 4.50
CA ILE A 77 6.48 -9.33 5.92
C ILE A 77 5.17 -9.31 6.71
N VAL A 78 5.06 -10.22 7.68
CA VAL A 78 4.00 -10.21 8.70
C VAL A 78 4.63 -9.93 10.05
N SER A 79 4.11 -8.93 10.78
CA SER A 79 4.55 -8.69 12.16
C SER A 79 3.76 -9.56 13.12
N PHE A 80 4.38 -9.95 14.22
CA PHE A 80 3.71 -10.61 15.34
C PHE A 80 4.03 -9.89 16.65
N GLU A 81 3.01 -9.78 17.48
CA GLU A 81 3.07 -9.32 18.86
C GLU A 81 2.03 -10.10 19.65
N ILE A 82 1.88 -9.83 20.95
CA ILE A 82 0.72 -10.37 21.66
C ILE A 82 -0.58 -9.76 21.11
N ASP A 83 -1.62 -10.58 20.99
CA ASP A 83 -2.93 -10.13 20.59
C ASP A 83 -3.68 -9.47 21.76
N ILE A 84 -4.77 -8.75 21.45
CA ILE A 84 -5.59 -8.04 22.43
C ILE A 84 -6.08 -9.01 23.52
N ALA A 85 -6.57 -10.19 23.13
CA ALA A 85 -7.00 -11.21 24.08
C ALA A 85 -5.86 -11.66 25.02
N GLY A 86 -4.64 -11.80 24.49
CA GLY A 86 -3.45 -12.06 25.27
C GLY A 86 -3.13 -10.95 26.28
N LEU A 87 -3.29 -9.67 25.92
CA LEU A 87 -3.12 -8.53 26.83
C LEU A 87 -4.15 -8.56 27.97
N TYR A 88 -5.44 -8.73 27.65
CA TYR A 88 -6.49 -8.87 28.67
C TYR A 88 -6.22 -10.04 29.62
N ARG A 89 -5.79 -11.19 29.07
CA ARG A 89 -5.42 -12.36 29.87
C ARG A 89 -4.22 -12.06 30.78
N ALA A 90 -3.22 -11.33 30.30
CA ALA A 90 -2.05 -10.95 31.10
C ALA A 90 -2.45 -10.06 32.29
N LEU A 91 -3.27 -9.03 32.05
CA LEU A 91 -3.79 -8.14 33.09
C LEU A 91 -4.72 -8.87 34.07
N LEU A 92 -5.56 -9.78 33.59
CA LEU A 92 -6.42 -10.60 34.46
C LEU A 92 -5.60 -11.54 35.35
N ASN A 93 -4.57 -12.18 34.80
CA ASN A 93 -3.68 -13.04 35.57
C ASN A 93 -2.93 -12.27 36.67
N LEU A 94 -2.56 -11.01 36.40
CA LEU A 94 -1.99 -10.12 37.41
C LEU A 94 -2.98 -9.88 38.55
N LEU A 95 -4.24 -9.50 38.26
CA LEU A 95 -5.27 -9.31 39.29
C LEU A 95 -5.58 -10.58 40.10
N ILE A 96 -5.58 -11.73 39.44
CA ILE A 96 -5.79 -13.02 40.13
C ILE A 96 -4.64 -13.30 41.09
N SER A 97 -3.41 -12.97 40.69
CA SER A 97 -2.20 -13.20 41.49
C SER A 97 -2.05 -12.19 42.63
N ASN A 98 -2.51 -10.95 42.42
CA ASN A 98 -2.52 -9.90 43.43
C ASN A 98 -3.77 -9.01 43.26
N ARG A 99 -4.74 -9.19 44.14
CA ARG A 99 -6.03 -8.46 44.10
C ARG A 99 -5.93 -6.99 44.50
N ASP A 100 -4.84 -6.60 45.15
CA ASP A 100 -4.61 -5.24 45.64
C ASP A 100 -3.82 -4.39 44.63
N LEU A 101 -3.56 -4.90 43.42
CA LEU A 101 -2.90 -4.15 42.36
C LEU A 101 -3.72 -2.92 41.94
N ASP A 102 -3.06 -1.76 41.94
CA ASP A 102 -3.60 -0.54 41.36
C ASP A 102 -3.32 -0.51 39.85
N MET A 103 -4.38 -0.59 39.05
CA MET A 103 -4.31 -0.59 37.58
C MET A 103 -3.91 0.77 37.00
N ASP A 104 -4.05 1.86 37.76
CA ASP A 104 -3.56 3.18 37.37
C ASP A 104 -2.03 3.27 37.51
N ARG A 105 -1.41 2.32 38.23
CA ARG A 105 0.04 2.27 38.47
C ARG A 105 0.74 1.17 37.65
N ILE A 106 0.01 0.48 36.78
CA ILE A 106 0.57 -0.47 35.80
C ILE A 106 0.68 0.22 34.45
N ILE A 107 1.90 0.41 33.97
CA ILE A 107 2.16 1.10 32.69
C ILE A 107 2.26 0.09 31.54
N LEU A 108 1.56 0.37 30.45
CA LEU A 108 1.66 -0.34 29.19
C LEU A 108 2.58 0.47 28.26
N ASP A 109 3.80 -0.01 28.06
CA ASP A 109 4.85 0.76 27.39
C ASP A 109 4.52 1.14 25.93
N PHE A 110 3.77 0.29 25.21
CA PHE A 110 3.33 0.53 23.84
C PHE A 110 2.32 1.68 23.72
N LEU A 111 1.72 2.13 24.83
CA LEU A 111 0.84 3.30 24.85
C LEU A 111 1.57 4.61 25.14
N ILE A 112 2.79 4.58 25.69
CA ILE A 112 3.55 5.82 25.98
C ILE A 112 3.69 6.73 24.75
N PRO A 113 4.02 6.21 23.55
CA PRO A 113 4.19 7.06 22.38
C PRO A 113 2.88 7.59 21.77
N ILE A 114 1.72 7.21 22.33
CA ILE A 114 0.39 7.44 21.76
C ILE A 114 -0.43 8.29 22.73
N ASP A 115 -1.11 9.31 22.23
CA ASP A 115 -2.02 10.11 23.05
C ASP A 115 -3.21 9.25 23.53
N GLY A 116 -3.57 9.35 24.82
CA GLY A 116 -4.71 8.61 25.40
C GLY A 116 -4.47 7.92 26.74
N GLY A 117 -3.32 8.17 27.39
CA GLY A 117 -2.96 7.56 28.67
C GLY A 117 -2.28 6.21 28.49
N CYS A 118 -1.33 5.90 29.37
CA CYS A 118 -0.48 4.69 29.27
C CYS A 118 -0.72 3.66 30.37
N THR A 119 -1.74 3.84 31.21
CA THR A 119 -2.03 2.92 32.32
C THR A 119 -2.90 1.74 31.88
N ALA A 120 -2.88 0.66 32.65
CA ALA A 120 -3.78 -0.47 32.41
C ALA A 120 -5.26 -0.05 32.54
N THR A 121 -5.59 0.85 33.46
CA THR A 121 -6.96 1.42 33.53
C THR A 121 -7.35 2.15 32.27
N ALA A 122 -6.48 3.01 31.73
CA ALA A 122 -6.74 3.76 30.50
C ALA A 122 -7.02 2.78 29.33
N PHE A 123 -6.20 1.74 29.20
CA PHE A 123 -6.40 0.66 28.24
C PHE A 123 -7.72 -0.10 28.41
N LEU A 124 -8.15 -0.34 29.66
CA LEU A 124 -9.36 -1.13 29.95
C LEU A 124 -10.66 -0.32 29.87
N LYS A 125 -10.62 0.99 30.15
CA LYS A 125 -11.83 1.83 30.33
C LYS A 125 -12.00 2.94 29.31
N GLU A 126 -10.90 3.58 28.91
CA GLU A 126 -10.93 4.83 28.13
C GLU A 126 -10.67 4.58 26.65
N LEU A 127 -9.99 3.48 26.36
CA LEU A 127 -9.61 3.06 25.04
C LEU A 127 -10.51 1.90 24.59
N ASP A 128 -11.47 2.20 23.71
CA ASP A 128 -12.31 1.19 23.09
C ASP A 128 -11.45 0.20 22.27
N ILE A 129 -11.81 -1.08 22.27
CA ILE A 129 -11.16 -2.13 21.46
C ILE A 129 -11.16 -1.74 19.98
N ASP A 130 -12.17 -0.99 19.54
CA ASP A 130 -12.29 -0.51 18.17
C ASP A 130 -11.41 0.71 17.86
N THR A 131 -10.87 1.41 18.87
CA THR A 131 -10.05 2.62 18.67
C THR A 131 -8.56 2.35 18.81
N VAL A 132 -8.11 1.50 19.75
CA VAL A 132 -6.67 1.24 19.97
C VAL A 132 -5.95 0.75 18.71
N PRO A 133 -6.44 -0.27 17.97
CA PRO A 133 -5.72 -0.79 16.82
C PRO A 133 -5.62 0.23 15.67
N PRO A 134 -6.69 0.97 15.30
CA PRO A 134 -6.57 2.08 14.36
C PRO A 134 -5.60 3.18 14.80
N HIS A 135 -5.60 3.57 16.07
CA HIS A 135 -4.68 4.58 16.59
C HIS A 135 -3.21 4.14 16.46
N ILE A 136 -2.88 2.93 16.93
CA ILE A 136 -1.53 2.35 16.80
C ILE A 136 -1.13 2.25 15.32
N ASN A 137 -2.02 1.78 14.46
CA ASN A 137 -1.74 1.62 13.03
C ASN A 137 -1.50 2.97 12.34
N ASN A 138 -2.30 3.99 12.65
CA ASN A 138 -2.15 5.33 12.08
C ASN A 138 -0.86 5.99 12.55
N TRP A 139 -0.56 5.88 13.85
CA TRP A 139 0.68 6.39 14.41
C TRP A 139 1.90 5.71 13.82
N THR A 140 1.89 4.37 13.71
CA THR A 140 3.01 3.60 13.11
C THR A 140 3.27 4.03 11.66
N LYS A 141 2.21 4.29 10.88
CA LYS A 141 2.33 4.78 9.49
C LYS A 141 2.90 6.19 9.38
N ALA A 142 2.78 7.00 10.44
CA ALA A 142 3.29 8.37 10.48
C ALA A 142 4.75 8.46 10.96
N LEU A 143 5.35 7.34 11.39
CA LEU A 143 6.71 7.33 11.92
C LEU A 143 7.74 7.68 10.85
N THR A 144 8.66 8.57 11.22
CA THR A 144 9.86 8.86 10.43
C THR A 144 11.00 7.94 10.86
N ARG A 145 12.02 7.77 10.00
CA ARG A 145 13.22 7.01 10.35
C ARG A 145 13.88 7.51 11.64
N THR A 146 13.92 8.83 11.84
CA THR A 146 14.43 9.45 13.07
C THR A 146 13.57 9.10 14.28
N SER A 147 12.23 9.11 14.13
CA SER A 147 11.32 8.73 15.21
C SER A 147 11.50 7.26 15.63
N ILE A 148 11.68 6.37 14.64
CA ILE A 148 11.90 4.93 14.86
C ILE A 148 13.19 4.69 15.66
N SER A 149 14.28 5.37 15.34
CA SER A 149 15.57 5.13 16.02
C SER A 149 15.59 5.59 17.48
N THR A 150 14.78 6.59 17.83
CA THR A 150 14.76 7.16 19.19
C THR A 150 13.67 6.58 20.09
N ILE A 151 12.75 5.80 19.54
CA ILE A 151 11.52 5.40 20.24
C ILE A 151 11.76 4.58 21.51
N GLU A 152 12.65 3.59 21.45
CA GLU A 152 12.99 2.75 22.59
C GLU A 152 13.64 3.58 23.71
N ASN A 153 14.52 4.52 23.34
CA ASN A 153 15.16 5.42 24.30
C ASN A 153 14.16 6.38 24.94
N HIS A 154 13.20 6.89 24.17
CA HIS A 154 12.13 7.75 24.68
C HIS A 154 11.25 7.01 25.68
N VAL A 155 10.75 5.82 25.31
CA VAL A 155 9.93 4.97 26.17
C VAL A 155 10.67 4.60 27.44
N LEU A 156 11.93 4.15 27.33
CA LEU A 156 12.77 3.80 28.48
C LEU A 156 12.97 5.00 29.42
N SER A 157 13.27 6.18 28.87
CA SER A 157 13.50 7.40 29.65
C SER A 157 12.25 7.82 30.42
N GLU A 158 11.08 7.71 29.79
CA GLU A 158 9.80 8.02 30.43
C GLU A 158 9.46 7.02 31.53
N LEU A 159 9.67 5.73 31.31
CA LEU A 159 9.49 4.70 32.34
C LEU A 159 10.42 4.94 33.54
N ILE A 160 11.70 5.24 33.34
CA ILE A 160 12.63 5.55 34.45
C ILE A 160 12.19 6.81 35.20
N ARG A 161 11.71 7.85 34.48
CA ARG A 161 11.16 9.06 35.10
C ARG A 161 9.97 8.74 36.00
N MET A 162 8.99 7.99 35.49
CA MET A 162 7.79 7.59 36.24
C MET A 162 8.15 6.75 37.47
N TRP A 163 9.13 5.83 37.34
CA TRP A 163 9.62 5.03 38.45
C TRP A 163 10.21 5.89 39.57
N ASN A 164 11.13 6.79 39.22
CA ASN A 164 11.82 7.65 40.18
C ASN A 164 10.87 8.63 40.89
N ASN A 165 9.78 9.00 40.22
CA ASN A 165 8.74 9.86 40.78
C ASN A 165 7.65 9.09 41.57
N ASN A 166 7.76 7.77 41.71
CA ASN A 166 6.76 6.92 42.34
C ASN A 166 5.38 6.98 41.66
N GLU A 167 5.35 7.21 40.34
CA GLU A 167 4.14 7.31 39.51
C GLU A 167 3.64 5.94 39.02
N MET A 168 4.44 4.89 39.15
CA MET A 168 4.09 3.53 38.73
C MET A 168 4.69 2.47 39.65
N ASP A 169 4.11 1.26 39.62
CA ASP A 169 4.59 0.09 40.37
C ASP A 169 5.13 -1.01 39.46
N MET A 170 4.68 -1.07 38.20
CA MET A 170 5.02 -2.14 37.27
C MET A 170 4.84 -1.72 35.82
N VAL A 171 5.59 -2.36 34.93
CA VAL A 171 5.45 -2.21 33.48
C VAL A 171 5.02 -3.54 32.85
N LEU A 172 3.92 -3.53 32.09
CA LEU A 172 3.66 -4.55 31.07
C LEU A 172 4.38 -4.10 29.81
N CYS A 173 5.47 -4.81 29.50
CA CYS A 173 6.40 -4.43 28.46
C CYS A 173 6.10 -5.17 27.14
N GLN A 174 6.17 -4.44 26.03
CA GLN A 174 6.14 -4.93 24.65
C GLN A 174 7.41 -4.53 23.88
N TYR A 175 8.13 -3.47 24.29
CA TYR A 175 9.45 -3.12 23.78
C TYR A 175 10.54 -4.02 24.39
N SER A 176 10.67 -5.23 23.87
CA SER A 176 11.55 -6.24 24.46
C SER A 176 13.04 -5.86 24.57
N ASN A 177 13.57 -4.94 23.75
CA ASN A 177 14.96 -4.48 23.84
C ASN A 177 15.25 -3.65 25.10
N ILE A 178 14.24 -2.99 25.70
CA ILE A 178 14.43 -2.16 26.90
C ILE A 178 14.33 -2.97 28.21
N LEU A 179 13.86 -4.22 28.14
CA LEU A 179 13.70 -5.09 29.32
C LEU A 179 14.96 -5.27 30.16
N PRO A 180 16.16 -5.52 29.58
CA PRO A 180 17.38 -5.64 30.39
C PRO A 180 17.66 -4.39 31.21
N GLU A 181 17.42 -3.22 30.64
CA GLU A 181 17.68 -1.93 31.29
C GLU A 181 16.66 -1.64 32.40
N LEU A 182 15.37 -1.92 32.16
CA LEU A 182 14.34 -1.80 33.19
C LEU A 182 14.65 -2.69 34.40
N ARG A 183 15.09 -3.93 34.15
CA ARG A 183 15.49 -4.88 35.22
C ARG A 183 16.73 -4.41 35.97
N ALA A 184 17.71 -3.83 35.27
CA ALA A 184 18.91 -3.27 35.91
C ALA A 184 18.55 -2.11 36.87
N HIS A 185 17.50 -1.35 36.57
CA HIS A 185 16.94 -0.29 37.43
C HIS A 185 16.02 -0.81 38.55
N GLY A 186 15.82 -2.13 38.65
CA GLY A 186 14.95 -2.75 39.65
C GLY A 186 13.45 -2.53 39.37
N ILE A 187 13.07 -2.11 38.16
CA ILE A 187 11.68 -1.86 37.79
C ILE A 187 10.96 -3.20 37.57
N PRO A 188 9.86 -3.50 38.29
CA PRO A 188 9.07 -4.71 38.06
C PRO A 188 8.48 -4.74 36.65
N THR A 189 8.71 -5.83 35.93
CA THR A 189 8.29 -5.98 34.53
C THR A 189 7.60 -7.32 34.31
N ILE A 190 6.53 -7.32 33.51
CA ILE A 190 5.99 -8.52 32.87
C ILE A 190 6.10 -8.38 31.35
N TYR A 191 6.39 -9.49 30.67
CA TYR A 191 6.37 -9.56 29.21
C TYR A 191 5.44 -10.69 28.78
N PRO A 192 4.19 -10.39 28.41
CA PRO A 192 3.27 -11.42 28.00
C PRO A 192 3.60 -11.87 26.56
N LEU A 193 3.89 -13.17 26.40
CA LEU A 193 4.24 -13.76 25.11
C LEU A 193 2.99 -14.04 24.26
N PRO A 194 3.08 -13.94 22.92
CA PRO A 194 2.04 -14.41 22.03
C PRO A 194 1.82 -15.93 22.19
N SER A 195 0.59 -16.38 21.96
CA SER A 195 0.26 -17.81 22.01
C SER A 195 0.78 -18.55 20.77
N VAL A 196 1.02 -19.86 20.90
CA VAL A 196 1.40 -20.73 19.78
C VAL A 196 0.35 -20.71 18.66
N SER A 197 -0.94 -20.65 19.01
CA SER A 197 -2.02 -20.50 18.01
C SER A 197 -1.94 -19.17 17.27
N HIS A 198 -1.70 -18.06 17.98
CA HIS A 198 -1.61 -16.76 17.35
C HIS A 198 -0.44 -16.68 16.35
N ILE A 199 0.76 -17.14 16.72
CA ILE A 199 1.90 -17.17 15.79
C ILE A 199 1.62 -18.13 14.61
N ARG A 200 0.92 -19.25 14.84
CA ARG A 200 0.53 -20.17 13.76
C ARG A 200 -0.38 -19.49 12.73
N ASP A 201 -1.35 -18.72 13.19
CA ASP A 201 -2.30 -18.03 12.31
C ASP A 201 -1.58 -16.97 11.46
N LEU A 202 -0.69 -16.18 12.06
CA LEU A 202 0.14 -15.20 11.35
C LEU A 202 1.13 -15.85 10.37
N ALA A 203 1.70 -17.01 10.74
CA ALA A 203 2.55 -17.76 9.83
C ALA A 203 1.76 -18.29 8.61
N ASN A 204 0.52 -18.75 8.81
CA ASN A 204 -0.36 -19.15 7.71
C ASN A 204 -0.79 -17.97 6.83
N GLU A 205 -1.00 -16.79 7.41
CA GLU A 205 -1.23 -15.54 6.67
C GLU A 205 -0.03 -15.20 5.78
N LEU A 206 1.18 -15.28 6.33
CA LEU A 206 2.41 -15.06 5.58
C LEU A 206 2.55 -16.06 4.42
N LEU A 207 2.33 -17.36 4.68
CA LEU A 207 2.38 -18.40 3.64
C LEU A 207 1.35 -18.17 2.54
N SER A 208 0.14 -17.73 2.91
CA SER A 208 -0.91 -17.37 1.94
C SER A 208 -0.50 -16.15 1.11
N THR A 209 0.13 -15.16 1.72
CA THR A 209 0.63 -13.96 1.04
C THR A 209 1.73 -14.32 0.04
N ILE A 210 2.68 -15.16 0.43
CA ILE A 210 3.75 -15.66 -0.45
C ILE A 210 3.15 -16.39 -1.66
N GLU A 211 2.15 -17.25 -1.44
CA GLU A 211 1.51 -17.99 -2.51
C GLU A 211 0.72 -17.07 -3.46
N LEU A 212 0.03 -16.07 -2.92
CA LEU A 212 -0.68 -15.05 -3.72
C LEU A 212 0.29 -14.24 -4.59
N GLU A 213 1.42 -13.80 -4.04
CA GLU A 213 2.45 -13.10 -4.82
C GLU A 213 3.05 -13.99 -5.91
N HIS A 214 3.31 -15.26 -5.61
CA HIS A 214 3.82 -16.22 -6.59
C HIS A 214 2.79 -16.51 -7.71
N MET A 215 1.51 -16.67 -7.36
CA MET A 215 0.46 -16.81 -8.38
C MET A 215 0.36 -15.55 -9.25
N ARG A 216 0.45 -14.37 -8.63
CA ARG A 216 0.41 -13.10 -9.35
C ARG A 216 1.61 -12.92 -10.29
N SER A 217 2.81 -13.27 -9.84
CA SER A 217 4.04 -13.15 -10.64
C SER A 217 3.98 -14.00 -11.92
N ASN A 218 3.21 -15.09 -11.89
CA ASN A 218 3.00 -16.01 -13.00
C ASN A 218 1.80 -15.66 -13.90
N LEU A 219 1.03 -14.61 -13.62
CA LEU A 219 -0.08 -14.21 -14.49
C LEU A 219 0.41 -13.88 -15.91
N PRO A 220 -0.35 -14.22 -16.96
CA PRO A 220 0.02 -13.94 -18.33
C PRO A 220 0.06 -12.43 -18.60
N VAL A 221 1.12 -12.01 -19.27
CA VAL A 221 1.30 -10.67 -19.79
C VAL A 221 1.42 -10.72 -21.31
N ILE A 222 0.60 -9.94 -22.00
CA ILE A 222 0.77 -9.69 -23.43
C ILE A 222 1.41 -8.33 -23.62
N ILE A 223 2.59 -8.33 -24.24
CA ILE A 223 3.25 -7.14 -24.77
C ILE A 223 2.69 -6.90 -26.16
N ASN A 224 2.30 -5.67 -26.46
CA ASN A 224 1.79 -5.28 -27.76
C ASN A 224 2.48 -4.01 -28.26
N VAL A 225 3.19 -4.12 -29.38
CA VAL A 225 4.02 -3.06 -29.94
C VAL A 225 3.59 -2.76 -31.37
N SER A 226 3.27 -1.51 -31.66
CA SER A 226 3.02 -1.04 -33.03
C SER A 226 3.79 0.26 -33.28
N PRO A 227 3.98 0.65 -34.55
CA PRO A 227 4.32 2.03 -34.86
C PRO A 227 3.27 2.97 -34.26
N ARG A 228 3.70 4.15 -33.82
CA ARG A 228 2.80 5.16 -33.26
C ARG A 228 1.96 5.81 -34.35
N SER A 229 2.60 6.18 -35.47
CA SER A 229 1.91 6.74 -36.63
C SER A 229 1.35 5.62 -37.51
N SER A 230 0.15 5.83 -38.05
CA SER A 230 -0.41 4.91 -39.05
C SER A 230 0.38 4.88 -40.36
N THR A 231 1.09 5.97 -40.69
CA THR A 231 1.95 6.05 -41.89
C THR A 231 3.14 5.10 -41.82
N ASP A 232 3.61 4.80 -40.61
CA ASP A 232 4.77 3.93 -40.38
C ASP A 232 4.36 2.46 -40.24
N ASN A 233 3.06 2.15 -40.37
CA ASN A 233 2.52 0.80 -40.26
C ASN A 233 2.65 0.03 -41.57
N THR A 234 3.89 -0.26 -41.96
CA THR A 234 4.25 -1.07 -43.13
C THR A 234 4.74 -2.45 -42.72
N PRO A 235 4.60 -3.48 -43.57
CA PRO A 235 5.14 -4.82 -43.29
C PRO A 235 6.63 -4.82 -42.93
N GLU A 236 7.42 -3.96 -43.56
CA GLU A 236 8.86 -3.80 -43.30
C GLU A 236 9.12 -3.26 -41.89
N ASN A 237 8.36 -2.24 -41.47
CA ASN A 237 8.51 -1.66 -40.14
C ASN A 237 8.01 -2.61 -39.05
N ILE A 238 6.93 -3.36 -39.29
CA ILE A 238 6.49 -4.44 -38.39
C ILE A 238 7.57 -5.52 -38.26
N GLN A 239 8.24 -5.90 -39.36
CA GLN A 239 9.36 -6.83 -39.32
C GLN A 239 10.55 -6.29 -38.52
N GLN A 240 10.87 -5.00 -38.63
CA GLN A 240 11.93 -4.37 -37.84
C GLN A 240 11.60 -4.37 -36.35
N ILE A 241 10.36 -4.03 -35.96
CA ILE A 241 9.89 -4.13 -34.56
C ILE A 241 10.09 -5.54 -34.04
N TYR A 242 9.66 -6.56 -34.79
CA TYR A 242 9.77 -7.96 -34.37
C TYR A 242 11.24 -8.35 -34.09
N VAL A 243 12.16 -8.01 -34.99
CA VAL A 243 13.58 -8.31 -34.82
C VAL A 243 14.17 -7.58 -33.61
N CYS A 244 13.81 -6.31 -33.39
CA CYS A 244 14.26 -5.56 -32.22
C CYS A 244 13.68 -6.12 -30.90
N MET A 245 12.42 -6.56 -30.90
CA MET A 245 11.81 -7.22 -29.74
C MET A 245 12.56 -8.51 -29.39
N GLU A 246 12.82 -9.37 -30.37
CA GLU A 246 13.58 -10.62 -30.15
C GLU A 246 15.00 -10.36 -29.63
N ASP A 247 15.70 -9.35 -30.17
CA ASP A 247 17.02 -8.94 -29.68
C ASP A 247 16.96 -8.42 -28.24
N PHE A 248 15.94 -7.61 -27.92
CA PHE A 248 15.71 -7.11 -26.56
C PHE A 248 15.43 -8.26 -25.57
N PHE A 249 14.54 -9.19 -25.92
CA PHE A 249 14.20 -10.33 -25.07
C PHE A 249 15.42 -11.22 -24.82
N LYS A 250 16.21 -11.49 -25.86
CA LYS A 250 17.45 -12.26 -25.74
C LYS A 250 18.48 -11.59 -24.82
N LYS A 251 18.67 -10.27 -24.95
CA LYS A 251 19.63 -9.50 -24.13
C LYS A 251 19.25 -9.45 -22.65
N ASN A 252 17.95 -9.45 -22.36
CA ASN A 252 17.42 -9.41 -21.00
C ASN A 252 17.05 -10.79 -20.45
N LEU A 253 17.48 -11.88 -21.11
CA LEU A 253 17.21 -13.26 -20.70
C LEU A 253 15.71 -13.54 -20.49
N MET A 254 14.87 -12.91 -21.30
CA MET A 254 13.42 -13.03 -21.19
C MET A 254 12.91 -14.26 -21.94
N ASN A 255 12.12 -15.10 -21.25
CA ASN A 255 11.34 -16.14 -21.91
C ASN A 255 10.03 -15.54 -22.44
N CYS A 256 10.02 -15.23 -23.74
CA CYS A 256 8.88 -14.64 -24.44
C CYS A 256 8.47 -15.54 -25.62
N ILE A 257 7.16 -15.64 -25.87
CA ILE A 257 6.62 -16.23 -27.11
C ILE A 257 6.11 -15.09 -27.99
N SER A 258 6.90 -14.73 -29.00
CA SER A 258 6.61 -13.60 -29.88
C SER A 258 5.90 -14.04 -31.16
N GLN A 259 5.06 -13.15 -31.69
CA GLN A 259 4.38 -13.31 -32.97
C GLN A 259 4.23 -11.96 -33.68
N LYS A 260 4.22 -12.00 -35.02
CA LYS A 260 3.84 -10.87 -35.86
C LYS A 260 2.36 -10.97 -36.20
N VAL A 261 1.70 -9.82 -36.16
CA VAL A 261 0.32 -9.63 -36.61
C VAL A 261 0.34 -8.49 -37.64
N ASP A 262 -0.65 -8.40 -38.51
CA ASP A 262 -0.65 -7.50 -39.67
C ASP A 262 -0.24 -6.05 -39.35
N ASN A 263 -0.67 -5.52 -38.20
CA ASN A 263 -0.45 -4.12 -37.83
C ASN A 263 0.35 -3.92 -36.52
N HIS A 264 0.93 -4.99 -35.95
CA HIS A 264 1.69 -4.95 -34.70
C HIS A 264 2.50 -6.23 -34.45
N CYS A 265 3.41 -6.17 -33.49
CA CYS A 265 4.04 -7.33 -32.88
C CYS A 265 3.45 -7.59 -31.49
N SER A 266 3.35 -8.86 -31.12
CA SER A 266 2.88 -9.28 -29.82
C SER A 266 3.81 -10.30 -29.20
N ALA A 267 3.98 -10.28 -27.88
CA ALA A 267 4.74 -11.29 -27.15
C ALA A 267 4.04 -11.67 -25.85
N LEU A 268 4.04 -12.96 -25.55
CA LEU A 268 3.56 -13.50 -24.27
C LEU A 268 4.72 -13.65 -23.29
N THR A 269 4.52 -13.21 -22.05
CA THR A 269 5.43 -13.40 -20.93
C THR A 269 4.65 -13.42 -19.60
N THR A 270 5.33 -13.25 -18.46
CA THR A 270 4.73 -13.22 -17.12
C THR A 270 4.85 -11.85 -16.45
N VAL A 271 4.12 -11.64 -15.37
CA VAL A 271 4.21 -10.41 -14.55
C VAL A 271 5.59 -10.22 -13.95
N GLU A 272 6.25 -11.30 -13.53
CA GLU A 272 7.63 -11.26 -13.01
C GLU A 272 8.57 -10.63 -14.03
N MET A 273 8.49 -11.08 -15.28
CA MET A 273 9.35 -10.57 -16.34
C MET A 273 8.99 -9.13 -16.74
N LEU A 274 7.70 -8.78 -16.72
CA LEU A 274 7.26 -7.40 -16.90
C LEU A 274 7.82 -6.47 -15.82
N GLN A 275 7.79 -6.89 -14.55
CA GLN A 275 8.29 -6.10 -13.43
C GLN A 275 9.80 -5.85 -13.54
N HIS A 276 10.55 -6.83 -14.05
CA HIS A 276 11.97 -6.73 -14.33
C HIS A 276 12.26 -5.58 -15.32
N ILE A 277 11.68 -5.61 -16.52
CA ILE A 277 11.97 -4.63 -17.59
C ILE A 277 11.29 -3.26 -17.41
N THR A 278 10.43 -3.12 -16.41
CA THR A 278 9.75 -1.86 -16.10
C THR A 278 10.17 -1.26 -14.75
N HIS A 279 11.10 -1.90 -14.02
CA HIS A 279 11.45 -1.52 -12.65
C HIS A 279 10.23 -1.29 -11.77
N ASN A 280 9.33 -2.27 -11.70
CA ASN A 280 8.04 -2.16 -11.02
C ASN A 280 7.18 -0.99 -11.55
N ASN A 281 6.91 -0.99 -12.86
CA ASN A 281 6.06 -0.02 -13.56
C ASN A 281 6.59 1.44 -13.51
N LYS A 282 7.89 1.64 -13.30
CA LYS A 282 8.52 2.98 -13.26
C LYS A 282 9.02 3.43 -14.62
N VAL A 283 9.62 2.52 -15.40
CA VAL A 283 10.23 2.80 -16.70
C VAL A 283 9.69 1.85 -17.79
N CYS A 284 10.13 2.03 -19.02
CA CYS A 284 9.88 1.11 -20.12
C CYS A 284 11.14 0.90 -20.96
N GLU A 285 11.97 -0.04 -20.55
CA GLU A 285 13.25 -0.32 -21.21
C GLU A 285 13.06 -0.78 -22.66
N LEU A 286 11.99 -1.54 -22.94
CA LEU A 286 11.68 -1.96 -24.31
C LEU A 286 11.42 -0.76 -25.23
N ASN A 287 10.67 0.25 -24.78
CA ASN A 287 10.38 1.41 -25.62
C ASN A 287 11.62 2.28 -25.83
N GLU A 288 12.46 2.43 -24.80
CA GLU A 288 13.76 3.11 -24.92
C GLU A 288 14.68 2.38 -25.91
N PHE A 289 14.73 1.05 -25.83
CA PHE A 289 15.50 0.21 -26.74
C PHE A 289 15.03 0.33 -28.19
N LEU A 290 13.70 0.26 -28.43
CA LEU A 290 13.12 0.43 -29.76
C LEU A 290 13.41 1.82 -30.34
N THR A 291 13.27 2.87 -29.53
CA THR A 291 13.54 4.26 -29.93
C THR A 291 15.02 4.46 -30.33
N GLY A 292 15.95 3.78 -29.68
CA GLY A 292 17.37 3.83 -30.04
C GLY A 292 17.75 3.02 -31.29
N LYS A 293 16.84 2.19 -31.83
CA LYS A 293 17.11 1.26 -32.95
C LYS A 293 16.29 1.55 -34.21
N LEU A 294 15.10 2.11 -34.05
CA LEU A 294 14.16 2.34 -35.14
C LEU A 294 14.12 3.82 -35.51
N HIS A 295 13.83 4.10 -36.78
CA HIS A 295 13.75 5.46 -37.32
C HIS A 295 12.35 6.10 -37.11
N PHE A 296 11.45 5.41 -36.42
CA PHE A 296 10.09 5.82 -36.12
C PHE A 296 9.73 5.49 -34.67
N GLU A 297 8.73 6.19 -34.12
CA GLU A 297 8.28 5.98 -32.75
C GLU A 297 7.36 4.77 -32.62
N CYS A 298 7.50 4.03 -31.52
CA CYS A 298 6.64 2.89 -31.20
C CYS A 298 5.66 3.24 -30.07
N ALA A 299 4.48 2.61 -30.12
CA ALA A 299 3.53 2.56 -29.02
C ALA A 299 3.60 1.18 -28.37
N VAL A 300 3.89 1.12 -27.07
CA VAL A 300 4.03 -0.12 -26.30
C VAL A 300 2.92 -0.22 -25.26
N GLY A 301 2.08 -1.23 -25.38
CA GLY A 301 1.05 -1.58 -24.40
C GLY A 301 1.34 -2.91 -23.73
N TYR A 302 1.28 -2.96 -22.41
CA TYR A 302 1.37 -4.18 -21.63
C TYR A 302 0.00 -4.53 -21.05
N GLY A 303 -0.44 -5.77 -21.21
CA GLY A 303 -1.70 -6.25 -20.64
C GLY A 303 -1.47 -7.40 -19.70
N ILE A 304 -1.72 -7.20 -18.41
CA ILE A 304 -1.75 -8.28 -17.41
C ILE A 304 -3.16 -8.85 -17.38
N GLY A 305 -3.32 -10.17 -17.43
CA GLY A 305 -4.64 -10.81 -17.37
C GLY A 305 -4.70 -11.94 -16.37
N ALA A 306 -5.89 -12.18 -15.80
CA ALA A 306 -6.18 -13.42 -15.07
C ALA A 306 -6.13 -14.67 -15.98
N ASN A 307 -6.20 -14.47 -17.30
CA ASN A 307 -6.08 -15.47 -18.36
C ASN A 307 -5.59 -14.77 -19.66
N PHE A 308 -5.33 -15.55 -20.71
CA PHE A 308 -4.83 -15.03 -21.99
C PHE A 308 -5.77 -14.02 -22.65
N ASP A 309 -7.07 -14.27 -22.69
CA ASP A 309 -8.03 -13.36 -23.33
C ASP A 309 -8.06 -12.00 -22.64
N ASN A 310 -8.03 -12.00 -21.30
CA ASN A 310 -7.90 -10.79 -20.49
C ASN A 310 -6.59 -10.05 -20.80
N ALA A 311 -5.46 -10.75 -20.85
CA ALA A 311 -4.16 -10.16 -21.13
C ALA A 311 -4.12 -9.53 -22.54
N ILE A 312 -4.68 -10.19 -23.56
CA ILE A 312 -4.79 -9.67 -24.92
C ILE A 312 -5.62 -8.38 -24.92
N ARG A 313 -6.85 -8.40 -24.37
CA ARG A 313 -7.71 -7.21 -24.31
C ARG A 313 -7.01 -6.05 -23.60
N ASN A 314 -6.39 -6.33 -22.45
CA ASN A 314 -5.70 -5.34 -21.65
C ASN A 314 -4.51 -4.72 -22.41
N SER A 315 -3.75 -5.53 -23.15
CA SER A 315 -2.61 -5.04 -23.95
C SER A 315 -3.04 -4.13 -25.09
N VAL A 316 -4.18 -4.45 -25.74
CA VAL A 316 -4.75 -3.64 -26.81
C VAL A 316 -5.21 -2.29 -26.27
N ASN A 317 -5.86 -2.26 -25.10
CA ASN A 317 -6.27 -1.01 -24.47
C ASN A 317 -5.08 -0.16 -24.04
N ALA A 318 -4.08 -0.77 -23.40
CA ALA A 318 -2.85 -0.10 -23.01
C ALA A 318 -2.11 0.47 -24.24
N ARG A 319 -2.07 -0.26 -25.36
CA ARG A 319 -1.46 0.22 -26.60
C ARG A 319 -2.25 1.38 -27.21
N LYS A 320 -3.59 1.38 -27.13
CA LYS A 320 -4.41 2.51 -27.60
C LYS A 320 -4.06 3.81 -26.86
N GLU A 321 -3.91 3.74 -25.54
CA GLU A 321 -3.42 4.87 -24.74
C GLU A 321 -1.98 5.26 -25.15
N ALA A 322 -1.11 4.27 -25.36
CA ALA A 322 0.26 4.49 -25.82
C ALA A 322 0.34 5.26 -27.15
N VAL A 323 -0.48 4.92 -28.14
CA VAL A 323 -0.56 5.62 -29.43
C VAL A 323 -0.94 7.10 -29.24
N GLN A 324 -1.91 7.37 -28.35
CA GLN A 324 -2.40 8.71 -28.10
C GLN A 324 -1.34 9.60 -27.41
N PHE A 325 -0.62 9.07 -26.43
CA PHE A 325 0.29 9.85 -25.59
C PHE A 325 1.78 9.72 -25.98
N GLY A 326 2.14 8.83 -26.90
CA GLY A 326 3.52 8.63 -27.38
C GLY A 326 4.45 8.00 -26.34
N LYS A 327 3.90 7.20 -25.43
CA LYS A 327 4.61 6.58 -24.31
C LYS A 327 4.09 5.17 -24.09
N SER A 328 4.55 4.47 -23.06
CA SER A 328 4.10 3.10 -22.75
C SER A 328 3.12 3.07 -21.60
N PHE A 329 2.18 2.12 -21.64
CA PHE A 329 1.16 1.94 -20.61
C PHE A 329 1.01 0.46 -20.26
N ILE A 330 0.52 0.21 -19.05
CA ILE A 330 0.16 -1.12 -18.56
C ILE A 330 -1.33 -1.07 -18.21
N GLN A 331 -2.12 -2.05 -18.64
CA GLN A 331 -3.41 -2.33 -18.03
C GLN A 331 -3.31 -3.60 -17.20
N ASN A 332 -3.53 -3.48 -15.89
CA ASN A 332 -3.38 -4.60 -14.95
C ASN A 332 -4.58 -5.57 -15.00
N GLU A 333 -4.49 -6.65 -14.23
CA GLU A 333 -5.52 -7.69 -14.11
C GLU A 333 -6.88 -7.17 -13.61
N ASN A 334 -6.88 -6.06 -12.87
CA ASN A 334 -8.09 -5.37 -12.37
C ASN A 334 -8.67 -4.38 -13.41
N GLY A 335 -7.95 -4.15 -14.52
CA GLY A 335 -8.30 -3.18 -15.55
C GLY A 335 -7.78 -1.77 -15.30
N ASP A 336 -6.98 -1.54 -14.26
CA ASP A 336 -6.40 -0.23 -13.96
C ASP A 336 -5.35 0.12 -15.03
N MET A 337 -5.38 1.37 -15.50
CA MET A 337 -4.41 1.88 -16.47
C MET A 337 -3.26 2.57 -15.74
N ILE A 338 -2.05 2.06 -15.92
CA ILE A 338 -0.83 2.55 -15.30
C ILE A 338 0.05 3.16 -16.39
N GLY A 339 0.38 4.43 -16.23
CA GLY A 339 1.28 5.12 -17.14
C GLY A 339 1.01 6.64 -17.20
N PRO A 340 1.67 7.33 -18.13
CA PRO A 340 2.69 6.78 -19.00
C PRO A 340 3.96 6.37 -18.22
N LEU A 341 4.56 5.24 -18.57
CA LEU A 341 5.82 4.76 -17.98
C LEU A 341 6.99 5.68 -18.37
N GLY A 342 8.00 5.82 -17.50
CA GLY A 342 9.16 6.70 -17.71
C GLY A 342 8.82 8.20 -17.65
N SER A 343 7.65 8.58 -17.12
CA SER A 343 7.18 9.95 -17.05
C SER A 343 7.00 10.43 -15.61
N SER A 344 7.31 11.70 -15.34
CA SER A 344 6.95 12.38 -14.08
C SER A 344 5.44 12.38 -13.85
N ASP A 345 4.64 12.48 -14.92
CA ASP A 345 3.18 12.39 -14.90
C ASP A 345 2.58 10.98 -14.82
N ARG A 346 3.36 9.96 -14.42
CA ARG A 346 2.85 8.59 -14.28
C ARG A 346 1.71 8.53 -13.26
N ARG A 347 0.56 7.99 -13.66
CA ARG A 347 -0.63 7.85 -12.82
C ARG A 347 -1.20 6.43 -12.91
N VAL A 348 -1.94 6.04 -11.88
CA VAL A 348 -2.79 4.85 -11.90
C VAL A 348 -4.23 5.32 -12.00
N ILE A 349 -4.89 5.02 -13.11
CA ILE A 349 -6.31 5.27 -13.31
C ILE A 349 -7.05 3.97 -12.96
N GLN A 350 -7.67 3.95 -11.79
CA GLN A 350 -8.37 2.76 -11.30
C GLN A 350 -9.61 2.46 -12.15
N ASN A 351 -9.80 1.19 -12.53
CA ASN A 351 -10.95 0.75 -13.32
C ASN A 351 -12.26 0.99 -12.56
N GLN A 352 -12.26 0.77 -11.26
CA GLN A 352 -13.43 1.05 -10.41
C GLN A 352 -13.82 2.53 -10.46
N TYR A 353 -12.84 3.44 -10.43
CA TYR A 353 -13.09 4.87 -10.64
C TYR A 353 -13.71 5.14 -12.02
N VAL A 354 -13.21 4.50 -13.08
CA VAL A 354 -13.76 4.64 -14.45
C VAL A 354 -15.19 4.10 -14.55
N GLN A 355 -15.45 2.93 -13.96
CA GLN A 355 -16.78 2.32 -13.91
C GLN A 355 -17.76 3.17 -13.10
N ASN A 356 -17.34 3.68 -11.94
CA ASN A 356 -18.14 4.55 -11.09
C ASN A 356 -18.38 5.90 -11.75
N LEU A 357 -17.38 6.48 -12.42
CA LEU A 357 -17.54 7.67 -13.25
C LEU A 357 -18.57 7.44 -14.37
N GLY A 358 -18.54 6.29 -15.03
CA GLY A 358 -19.51 5.90 -16.05
C GLY A 358 -20.93 5.72 -15.50
N LYS A 359 -21.07 5.06 -14.34
CA LYS A 359 -22.35 4.90 -13.64
C LYS A 359 -22.93 6.26 -13.24
N ILE A 360 -22.13 7.12 -12.62
CA ILE A 360 -22.53 8.46 -12.20
C ILE A 360 -22.89 9.32 -13.41
N ALA A 361 -22.10 9.27 -14.48
CA ALA A 361 -22.39 9.98 -15.72
C ALA A 361 -23.74 9.56 -16.31
N LYS A 362 -24.02 8.25 -16.37
CA LYS A 362 -25.31 7.70 -16.83
C LYS A 362 -26.46 8.11 -15.90
N GLN A 363 -26.26 8.00 -14.58
CA GLN A 363 -27.24 8.39 -13.55
C GLN A 363 -27.61 9.86 -13.63
N CYS A 364 -26.64 10.74 -13.90
CA CYS A 364 -26.85 12.18 -14.01
C CYS A 364 -27.24 12.62 -15.42
N ASN A 365 -27.32 11.71 -16.41
CA ASN A 365 -27.50 12.06 -17.82
C ASN A 365 -26.48 13.12 -18.31
N LEU A 366 -25.21 12.90 -17.95
CA LEU A 366 -24.06 13.72 -18.32
C LEU A 366 -22.99 12.87 -19.00
N SER A 367 -22.06 13.50 -19.71
CA SER A 367 -20.91 12.76 -20.26
C SER A 367 -19.89 12.47 -19.14
N PRO A 368 -19.13 11.36 -19.21
CA PRO A 368 -18.03 11.09 -18.28
C PRO A 368 -17.00 12.23 -18.23
N VAL A 369 -16.75 12.89 -19.37
CA VAL A 369 -15.88 14.07 -19.46
C VAL A 369 -16.44 15.24 -18.65
N THR A 370 -17.76 15.45 -18.65
CA THR A 370 -18.41 16.50 -17.87
C THR A 370 -18.27 16.22 -16.37
N ILE A 371 -18.54 14.99 -15.92
CA ILE A 371 -18.35 14.61 -14.51
C ILE A 371 -16.90 14.79 -14.09
N LYS A 372 -15.94 14.35 -14.91
CA LYS A 372 -14.49 14.53 -14.65
C LYS A 372 -14.10 16.01 -14.51
N LYS A 373 -14.65 16.89 -15.35
CA LYS A 373 -14.40 18.34 -15.27
C LYS A 373 -15.00 18.97 -14.01
N VAL A 374 -16.19 18.53 -13.59
CA VAL A 374 -16.83 18.98 -12.33
C VAL A 374 -15.94 18.60 -11.14
N LEU A 375 -15.47 17.35 -11.06
CA LEU A 375 -14.56 16.88 -10.02
C LEU A 375 -13.25 17.66 -9.97
N ALA A 376 -12.64 17.90 -11.14
CA ALA A 376 -11.42 18.71 -11.21
C ALA A 376 -11.66 20.13 -10.69
N SER A 377 -12.84 20.69 -10.96
CA SER A 377 -13.23 22.04 -10.51
C SER A 377 -13.46 22.12 -9.00
N THR A 378 -13.88 21.04 -8.34
CA THR A 378 -14.05 21.00 -6.88
C THR A 378 -12.75 20.69 -6.15
N HIS A 379 -11.94 19.76 -6.67
CA HIS A 379 -10.60 19.46 -6.12
C HIS A 379 -9.68 20.68 -6.15
N ALA A 380 -9.66 21.44 -7.25
CA ALA A 380 -8.85 22.66 -7.35
C ALA A 380 -9.22 23.74 -6.32
N ALA A 381 -10.43 23.68 -5.76
CA ALA A 381 -10.92 24.64 -4.77
C ALA A 381 -10.85 24.12 -3.33
N GLY A 382 -10.39 22.89 -3.11
CA GLY A 382 -10.33 22.27 -1.79
C GLY A 382 -11.70 22.13 -1.10
N SER A 383 -12.79 22.17 -1.86
CA SER A 383 -14.16 22.18 -1.33
C SER A 383 -15.12 21.41 -2.23
N ASN A 384 -15.98 20.61 -1.61
CA ASN A 384 -17.07 19.90 -2.29
C ASN A 384 -18.31 20.78 -2.50
N LYS A 385 -18.24 22.06 -2.10
CA LYS A 385 -19.30 23.06 -2.29
C LYS A 385 -18.98 23.97 -3.46
N ILE A 386 -19.97 24.20 -4.32
CA ILE A 386 -19.80 25.01 -5.51
C ILE A 386 -21.09 25.76 -5.87
N THR A 387 -20.93 27.00 -6.34
CA THR A 387 -22.00 27.78 -6.97
C THR A 387 -22.01 27.54 -8.48
N THR A 388 -23.15 27.81 -9.13
CA THR A 388 -23.22 27.77 -10.60
C THR A 388 -22.20 28.71 -11.26
N HIS A 389 -21.93 29.88 -10.67
CA HIS A 389 -20.97 30.84 -11.21
C HIS A 389 -19.54 30.32 -11.15
N GLU A 390 -19.11 29.77 -10.01
CA GLU A 390 -17.78 29.18 -9.87
C GLU A 390 -17.60 27.98 -10.81
N LEU A 391 -18.64 27.15 -10.97
CA LEU A 391 -18.58 26.04 -11.91
C LEU A 391 -18.46 26.54 -13.36
N ALA A 392 -19.21 27.58 -13.73
CA ALA A 392 -19.16 28.18 -15.07
C ALA A 392 -17.76 28.72 -15.39
N GLU A 393 -17.19 29.47 -14.46
CA GLU A 393 -15.84 30.05 -14.55
C GLU A 393 -14.77 28.96 -14.70
N ARG A 394 -14.75 27.99 -13.78
CA ARG A 394 -13.75 26.91 -13.77
C ARG A 394 -13.85 25.96 -14.95
N MET A 395 -15.06 25.77 -15.49
CA MET A 395 -15.27 24.95 -16.69
C MET A 395 -15.08 25.72 -18.00
N GLY A 396 -14.81 27.05 -17.96
CA GLY A 396 -14.75 27.90 -19.15
C GLY A 396 -16.06 27.88 -19.95
N SER A 397 -17.20 27.84 -19.27
CA SER A 397 -18.53 27.68 -19.89
C SER A 397 -19.54 28.71 -19.38
N THR A 398 -20.72 28.78 -20.01
CA THR A 398 -21.74 29.74 -19.59
C THR A 398 -22.45 29.32 -18.30
N VAL A 399 -22.94 30.29 -17.53
CA VAL A 399 -23.75 30.05 -16.32
C VAL A 399 -24.99 29.19 -16.63
N ARG A 400 -25.56 29.35 -17.83
CA ARG A 400 -26.68 28.51 -18.31
C ARG A 400 -26.28 27.05 -18.45
N ASN A 401 -25.11 26.75 -19.01
CA ASN A 401 -24.61 25.39 -19.13
C ASN A 401 -24.23 24.81 -17.76
N ALA A 402 -23.59 25.61 -16.90
CA ALA A 402 -23.30 25.19 -15.52
C ALA A 402 -24.58 24.89 -14.73
N ASN A 403 -25.65 25.67 -14.89
CA ASN A 403 -26.95 25.40 -14.27
C ASN A 403 -27.53 24.07 -14.74
N ARG A 404 -27.46 23.79 -16.05
CA ARG A 404 -27.89 22.49 -16.60
C ARG A 404 -27.11 21.33 -16.00
N ILE A 405 -25.80 21.50 -15.83
CA ILE A 405 -24.94 20.47 -15.22
C ILE A 405 -25.33 20.25 -13.76
N ILE A 406 -25.48 21.32 -12.96
CA ILE A 406 -25.90 21.21 -11.55
C ILE A 406 -27.28 20.55 -11.42
N GLN A 407 -28.27 20.94 -12.24
CA GLN A 407 -29.59 20.30 -12.22
C GLN A 407 -29.52 18.80 -12.53
N ASN A 408 -28.70 18.43 -13.51
CA ASN A 408 -28.48 17.03 -13.85
C ASN A 408 -27.78 16.25 -12.72
N LEU A 409 -26.87 16.87 -11.98
CA LEU A 409 -26.23 16.29 -10.79
C LEU A 409 -27.21 16.15 -9.61
N GLU A 410 -28.09 17.14 -9.39
CA GLU A 410 -29.16 17.07 -8.37
C GLU A 410 -30.17 15.98 -8.69
N ASN A 411 -30.65 15.92 -9.94
CA ASN A 411 -31.55 14.87 -10.41
C ASN A 411 -30.91 13.48 -10.33
N GLY A 412 -29.60 13.41 -10.55
CA GLY A 412 -28.80 12.21 -10.37
C GLY A 412 -28.52 11.87 -8.90
N GLY A 413 -28.94 12.68 -7.93
CA GLY A 413 -28.73 12.43 -6.49
C GLY A 413 -27.29 12.60 -6.01
N VAL A 414 -26.41 13.20 -6.81
CA VAL A 414 -24.99 13.43 -6.47
C VAL A 414 -24.68 14.90 -6.16
N ALA A 415 -25.70 15.75 -6.14
CA ALA A 415 -25.64 17.12 -5.66
C ALA A 415 -26.88 17.45 -4.83
N LYS A 416 -26.73 18.35 -3.85
CA LYS A 416 -27.85 18.92 -3.09
C LYS A 416 -27.60 20.39 -2.81
N LEU A 417 -28.66 21.19 -2.77
CA LEU A 417 -28.59 22.54 -2.25
C LEU A 417 -28.15 22.50 -0.77
N ALA A 418 -26.97 23.05 -0.49
CA ALA A 418 -26.44 23.12 0.87
C ALA A 418 -27.03 24.32 1.62
N TYR A 419 -26.91 25.51 1.03
CA TYR A 419 -27.46 26.76 1.55
C TYR A 419 -27.51 27.82 0.44
N THR A 420 -28.10 28.97 0.77
CA THR A 420 -28.08 30.16 -0.07
C THR A 420 -27.27 31.25 0.62
N GLN A 421 -26.37 31.90 -0.12
CA GLN A 421 -25.58 33.02 0.39
C GLN A 421 -25.97 34.33 -0.31
N THR A 422 -26.09 35.40 0.45
CA THR A 422 -26.26 36.78 -0.07
C THR A 422 -24.96 37.53 0.15
N THR A 423 -24.31 37.93 -0.93
CA THR A 423 -23.01 38.62 -0.87
C THR A 423 -23.14 40.11 -0.55
N ASN A 424 -24.33 40.72 -0.63
CA ASN A 424 -24.65 42.10 -0.19
C ASN A 424 -26.17 42.32 -0.02
N ALA A 425 -26.56 43.37 0.72
CA ALA A 425 -27.96 43.69 1.08
C ALA A 425 -28.92 44.00 -0.10
N LYS A 426 -28.44 44.01 -1.34
CA LYS A 426 -29.25 44.08 -2.57
C LYS A 426 -28.71 43.10 -3.62
N GLY A 427 -29.33 41.93 -3.72
CA GLY A 427 -29.04 40.91 -4.73
C GLY A 427 -29.90 39.66 -4.54
N ARG A 428 -30.13 38.89 -5.61
CA ARG A 428 -30.81 37.58 -5.49
C ARG A 428 -29.87 36.62 -4.75
N PRO A 429 -30.37 35.83 -3.77
CA PRO A 429 -29.56 34.84 -3.08
C PRO A 429 -28.89 33.87 -4.06
N VAL A 430 -27.59 33.61 -3.88
CA VAL A 430 -26.83 32.66 -4.69
C VAL A 430 -26.92 31.28 -4.04
N LYS A 431 -27.34 30.28 -4.82
CA LYS A 431 -27.40 28.89 -4.37
C LYS A 431 -26.00 28.28 -4.34
N VAL A 432 -25.67 27.65 -3.21
CA VAL A 432 -24.46 26.85 -3.02
C VAL A 432 -24.86 25.39 -2.97
N TYR A 433 -24.30 24.58 -3.86
CA TYR A 433 -24.57 23.15 -3.92
C TYR A 433 -23.40 22.37 -3.34
N GLU A 434 -23.69 21.33 -2.58
CA GLU A 434 -22.71 20.36 -2.10
C GLU A 434 -22.79 19.11 -2.96
N LEU A 435 -21.63 18.61 -3.38
CA LEU A 435 -21.50 17.45 -4.26
C LEU A 435 -21.06 16.21 -3.46
N TYR A 436 -21.70 15.07 -3.72
CA TYR A 436 -21.48 13.81 -3.01
C TYR A 436 -21.04 12.70 -3.99
N PHE A 437 -19.82 12.86 -4.53
CA PHE A 437 -19.25 11.82 -5.36
C PHE A 437 -18.65 10.71 -4.47
N ASN A 438 -19.45 9.68 -4.20
CA ASN A 438 -18.97 8.47 -3.53
C ASN A 438 -18.34 7.56 -4.59
N PHE A 439 -17.01 7.61 -4.74
CA PHE A 439 -16.26 6.71 -5.61
C PHE A 439 -15.92 5.40 -4.93
#